data_AF-A0A7V2WN47-F1
#
_entry.id   AF-A0A7V2WN47-F1
#
_cell.length_a   1.000
_cell.length_b   1.000
_cell.length_c   1.000
_cell.angle_alpha   90.00
_cell.angle_beta   90.00
_cell.angle_gamma   90.00
#
_symmetry.space_group_name_H-M   'P 1'
#
loop_
_entity.id
_entity.type
_entity.pdbx_description
1 polymer ?
#
loop_
_entity_poly.entity_id
_entity_poly.type
_entity_poly.pdbx_seq_one_letter_code
_entity_poly.pdbx_strand_id
1 'polypeptide(L)' 'MNVMKKPDKKPLSDAAKRALAEAQSRREAAKDVQRPRELHGRDGPEETRFGDWEKNGIISDF' A
#
# COMPACT_ATOMS: atom_id res chain seq x y z
N MET A 1 24.54 18.20 -4.63
CA MET A 1 23.15 17.74 -4.39
C MET A 1 22.93 16.48 -5.22
N ASN A 2 23.03 15.30 -4.61
CA ASN A 2 22.87 14.02 -5.32
C ASN A 2 21.37 13.66 -5.36
N VAL A 3 20.73 13.79 -6.52
CA VAL A 3 19.35 13.32 -6.72
C VAL A 3 19.42 11.82 -7.01
N MET A 4 18.96 10.99 -6.06
CA MET A 4 18.82 9.55 -6.27
C MET A 4 17.82 9.31 -7.41
N LYS A 5 18.33 8.93 -8.58
CA LYS A 5 17.52 8.55 -9.74
C LYS A 5 16.77 7.26 -9.40
N LYS A 6 15.44 7.35 -9.26
CA LYS A 6 14.58 6.15 -9.11
C LYS A 6 14.75 5.29 -10.38
N PRO A 7 14.90 3.97 -10.26
CA PRO A 7 15.03 3.12 -11.44
C PRO A 7 13.79 3.25 -12.31
N ASP A 8 14.00 3.26 -13.63
CA ASP A 8 12.92 3.34 -14.62
C ASP A 8 11.93 2.20 -14.38
N LYS A 9 10.66 2.55 -14.19
CA LYS A 9 9.60 1.56 -13.92
C LYS A 9 9.44 0.66 -15.14
N LYS A 10 9.46 -0.66 -14.93
CA LYS A 10 9.15 -1.64 -15.97
C LYS A 10 7.80 -1.30 -16.61
N PRO A 11 7.65 -1.45 -17.93
CA PRO A 11 6.38 -1.19 -18.59
C PRO A 11 5.30 -2.12 -18.01
N LEU A 12 4.10 -1.55 -17.79
CA LEU A 12 2.97 -2.30 -17.25
C LEU A 12 2.50 -3.35 -18.25
N SER A 13 2.36 -4.59 -17.80
CA SER A 13 1.71 -5.65 -18.57
C SER A 13 0.23 -5.34 -18.79
N ASP A 14 -0.39 -5.94 -19.80
CA ASP A 14 -1.81 -5.72 -20.08
C ASP A 14 -2.71 -6.28 -18.97
N ALA A 15 -2.24 -7.27 -18.21
CA ALA A 15 -2.89 -7.71 -16.98
C ALA A 15 -2.85 -6.63 -15.89
N ALA A 16 -1.71 -5.96 -15.71
CA ALA A 16 -1.58 -4.89 -14.73
C ALA A 16 -2.45 -3.68 -15.07
N LYS A 17 -2.56 -3.31 -16.36
CA LYS A 17 -3.45 -2.23 -16.82
C LYS A 17 -4.91 -2.54 -16.51
N ARG A 18 -5.36 -3.77 -16.78
CA ARG A 18 -6.73 -4.22 -16.48
C ARG A 18 -7.03 -4.19 -14.99
N ALA A 19 -6.12 -4.70 -14.17
CA ALA A 19 -6.27 -4.69 -12.71
C ALA A 19 -6.38 -3.25 -12.15
N LEU A 20 -5.59 -2.32 -12.68
CA LEU A 20 -5.66 -0.91 -12.28
C LEU A 20 -6.99 -0.25 -12.68
N ALA A 21 -7.50 -0.54 -13.88
CA ALA A 21 -8.79 -0.02 -14.35
C ALA A 21 -9.94 -0.52 -13.46
N GLU A 22 -9.95 -1.80 -13.11
CA GLU A 22 -10.95 -2.38 -12.20
C GLU A 22 -10.86 -1.80 -10.79
N ALA A 23 -9.65 -1.65 -10.25
CA ALA A 23 -9.43 -1.02 -8.95
C ALA A 23 -9.86 0.46 -8.94
N GLN A 24 -9.69 1.17 -10.05
CA GLN A 24 -10.18 2.54 -10.19
C GLN A 24 -11.70 2.58 -10.21
N SER A 25 -12.36 1.73 -11.01
CA SER A 25 -13.83 1.64 -11.03
C SER A 25 -14.41 1.30 -9.65
N ARG A 26 -13.75 0.41 -8.89
CA ARG A 26 -14.11 0.13 -7.49
C ARG A 26 -13.97 1.34 -6.58
N ARG A 27 -12.91 2.13 -6.71
CA ARG A 27 -12.69 3.35 -5.92
C ARG A 27 -13.72 4.43 -6.23
N GLU A 28 -14.11 4.57 -7.49
CA GLU A 28 -15.14 5.52 -7.94
C GLU A 28 -16.54 5.10 -7.46
N ALA A 29 -16.83 3.80 -7.41
CA ALA A 29 -18.09 3.27 -6.89
C ALA A 29 -18.15 3.23 -5.35
N ALA A 30 -17.00 3.25 -4.66
CA ALA A 30 -16.94 3.28 -3.21
C ALA A 30 -17.34 4.68 -2.71
N LYS A 31 -18.33 4.73 -1.82
CA LYS A 31 -18.66 5.96 -1.09
C LYS A 31 -17.51 6.29 -0.15
N ASP A 32 -17.14 7.57 -0.08
CA ASP A 32 -16.14 8.05 0.86
C ASP A 32 -16.66 7.81 2.29
N VAL A 33 -16.11 6.79 2.95
CA VAL A 33 -16.37 6.55 4.36
C VAL A 33 -15.41 7.45 5.11
N GLN A 34 -15.92 8.59 5.58
CA GLN A 34 -15.17 9.48 6.46
C GLN A 34 -14.83 8.74 7.75
N ARG A 35 -13.64 8.14 7.77
CA ARG A 35 -13.07 7.55 8.96
C ARG A 35 -12.35 8.64 9.74
N PRO A 36 -12.54 8.74 11.06
CA PRO A 36 -11.76 9.67 11.86
C PRO A 36 -10.28 9.38 11.63
N ARG A 37 -9.49 10.46 11.48
CA ARG A 37 -8.05 10.36 11.32
C ARG A 37 -7.48 9.74 12.59
N GLU A 38 -6.67 8.70 12.43
CA GLU A 38 -5.92 8.13 13.54
C GLU A 38 -4.86 9.15 13.99
N LEU A 39 -4.89 9.51 15.27
CA LEU A 39 -3.94 10.44 15.88
C LEU A 39 -2.95 9.63 16.70
N HIS A 40 -1.64 9.77 16.42
CA HIS A 40 -0.55 8.99 17.03
C HIS A 40 -0.52 7.49 16.66
N GLY A 41 -1.33 7.06 15.69
CA GLY A 41 -1.18 5.74 15.09
C GLY A 41 0.05 5.68 14.19
N ARG A 42 0.63 4.49 14.04
CA ARG A 42 1.72 4.24 13.10
C ARG A 42 1.19 4.37 11.67
N ASP A 43 1.91 5.08 10.81
CA ASP A 43 1.51 5.23 9.41
C ASP A 43 1.48 3.85 8.71
N GLY A 44 0.32 3.50 8.13
CA GLY A 44 0.13 2.27 7.36
C GLY A 44 -0.80 1.25 8.03
N PRO A 45 -1.14 0.15 7.35
CA PRO A 45 -1.89 -0.94 7.96
C PRO A 45 -1.06 -1.51 9.11
N GLU A 46 -1.58 -1.42 10.34
CA GLU A 46 -1.04 -2.06 11.55
C GLU A 46 -0.66 -3.51 11.25
N GLU A 47 0.64 -3.81 11.17
CA GLU A 47 1.19 -5.14 10.89
C GLU A 47 0.67 -6.18 11.89
N THR A 48 0.43 -5.73 13.13
CA THR A 48 -0.19 -6.48 14.24
C THR A 48 -1.58 -7.04 13.90
N ARG A 49 -2.34 -6.42 12.99
CA ARG A 49 -3.68 -6.87 12.59
C ARG A 49 -3.72 -7.79 11.37
N PHE A 50 -2.66 -7.85 10.55
CA PHE A 50 -2.70 -8.52 9.24
C PHE A 50 -1.70 -9.66 9.04
N GLY A 51 -1.05 -10.13 10.11
CA GLY A 51 -0.41 -11.44 10.12
C GLY A 51 0.96 -11.51 9.45
N ASP A 52 1.71 -10.41 9.44
CA ASP A 52 3.12 -10.42 9.01
C ASP A 52 3.99 -9.96 10.18
N TRP A 53 4.27 -10.90 11.10
CA TRP A 53 5.18 -10.68 12.23
C TRP A 53 6.65 -10.87 11.83
N GLU A 54 6.91 -11.13 10.55
CA GLU A 54 8.22 -11.41 10.02
C GLU A 54 8.71 -10.27 9.14
N LYS A 55 9.83 -9.67 9.54
CA LYS A 55 10.59 -8.78 8.65
C LYS A 55 11.97 -9.38 8.45
N ASN A 56 12.27 -9.84 7.22
CA ASN A 56 13.54 -10.46 6.86
C ASN A 56 13.91 -11.68 7.74
N GLY A 57 12.95 -12.57 8.05
CA GLY A 57 13.21 -13.74 8.90
C GLY A 57 13.31 -13.46 10.40
N ILE A 58 13.09 -12.22 10.83
CA ILE A 58 13.12 -11.86 12.25
C ILE A 58 11.69 -11.63 12.73
N ILE A 59 11.28 -12.44 13.70
CA ILE A 59 10.02 -12.29 14.42
C ILE A 59 10.21 -11.20 15.47
N SER A 60 9.38 -10.16 15.41
CA SER A 60 9.41 -9.04 16.36
C SER A 60 8.22 -9.13 17.31
N ASP A 61 8.48 -9.29 18.61
CA ASP A 61 7.48 -9.28 19.69
C ASP A 61 7.66 -8.00 20.52
N PHE A 62 6.79 -7.01 20.31
CA PHE A 62 6.71 -5.76 21.06
C PHE A 62 5.27 -5.25 21.10
#